data_AF-C4RHZ6-F1
#
_entry.id   AF-C4RHZ6-F1
#
_cell.length_a   1.000
_cell.length_b   1.000
_cell.length_c   1.000
_cell.angle_alpha   90.00
_cell.angle_beta   90.00
_cell.angle_gamma   90.00
#
_symmetry.space_group_name_H-M   'P 1'
#
loop_
_entity.id
_entity.type
_entity.pdbx_description
1 polymer ?
#
loop_
_entity_poly.entity_id
_entity_poly.type
_entity_poly.pdbx_seq_one_letter_code
_entity_poly.pdbx_strand_id
1 'polypeptide(L)' 'MEEDRFGTSVELGDGVVVVRLDLVTAEWLWEALYALGEHVAAGVKVETMPSDMSERLGSFMGQLSKVVHSRDGDS' A
#
# COMPACT_ATOMS: atom_id res chain seq x y z
N MET A 1 24.45 -14.52 8.43
CA MET A 1 23.86 -13.30 7.86
C MET A 1 22.46 -13.69 7.45
N GLU A 2 21.51 -13.39 8.31
CA GLU A 2 20.09 -13.71 8.12
C GLU A 2 19.54 -12.64 7.18
N GLU A 3 19.08 -13.08 6.01
CA GLU A 3 18.66 -12.23 4.89
C GLU A 3 17.55 -11.26 5.28
N ASP A 4 17.55 -10.09 4.64
CA ASP A 4 16.46 -9.09 4.51
C ASP A 4 15.12 -9.73 4.05
N ARG A 5 14.48 -10.54 4.91
CA ARG A 5 13.23 -11.24 4.60
C ARG A 5 11.97 -10.50 5.02
N PHE A 6 12.08 -9.28 5.52
CA PHE A 6 10.91 -8.45 5.80
C PHE A 6 10.56 -7.64 4.55
N GLY A 7 10.08 -8.33 3.52
CA GLY A 7 9.52 -7.72 2.32
C GLY A 7 8.07 -7.26 2.52
N THR A 8 7.60 -6.39 1.62
CA THR A 8 6.17 -6.05 1.54
C THR A 8 5.39 -7.22 0.93
N SER A 9 4.34 -7.70 1.59
CA SER A 9 3.46 -8.77 1.09
C SER A 9 1.98 -8.52 1.40
N VAL A 10 1.12 -9.09 0.56
CA VAL A 10 -0.33 -9.14 0.78
C VAL A 10 -0.83 -10.56 0.54
N GLU A 11 -1.54 -11.11 1.51
CA GLU A 11 -2.03 -12.49 1.51
C GLU A 11 -3.51 -12.52 1.90
N LEU A 12 -4.27 -13.46 1.33
CA LEU A 12 -5.64 -13.77 1.75
C LEU A 12 -5.63 -15.11 2.49
N GLY A 13 -6.15 -15.13 3.71
CA GLY A 13 -6.34 -16.36 4.49
C GLY A 13 -7.60 -16.24 5.35
N ASP A 14 -8.38 -17.31 5.48
CA ASP A 14 -9.59 -17.38 6.33
C ASP A 14 -10.57 -16.19 6.17
N GLY A 15 -10.70 -15.66 4.95
CA GLY A 15 -11.57 -14.51 4.65
C GLY A 15 -11.03 -13.15 5.10
N VAL A 16 -9.80 -13.08 5.59
CA VAL A 16 -9.09 -11.86 5.98
C VAL A 16 -7.89 -11.59 5.08
N VAL A 17 -7.66 -10.31 4.79
CA VAL A 17 -6.46 -9.86 4.08
C VAL A 17 -5.41 -9.49 5.11
N VAL A 18 -4.24 -10.12 5.02
CA VAL A 18 -3.07 -9.84 5.86
C VAL A 18 -2.07 -9.04 5.03
N VAL A 19 -1.72 -7.85 5.51
CA VAL A 19 -0.70 -6.98 4.90
C VAL A 19 0.53 -6.94 5.80
N ARG A 20 1.70 -7.21 5.22
CA ARG A 20 3.00 -7.02 5.86
C ARG A 20 3.76 -5.95 5.11
N LEU A 21 4.20 -4.91 5.80
CA LEU A 21 4.99 -3.82 5.23
C LEU A 21 6.36 -3.81 5.90
N ASP A 22 7.40 -3.53 5.13
CA ASP A 22 8.63 -3.02 5.71
C ASP A 22 8.42 -1.59 6.25
N LEU A 23 9.33 -1.15 7.13
CA LEU A 23 9.18 0.14 7.80
C LEU A 23 9.07 1.31 6.80
N VAL A 24 9.88 1.30 5.75
CA VAL A 24 9.91 2.37 4.74
C VAL A 24 8.58 2.45 4.00
N THR A 25 8.02 1.30 3.57
CA THR A 25 6.69 1.27 2.93
C THR A 25 5.60 1.73 3.90
N ALA A 26 5.69 1.38 5.18
CA ALA A 26 4.72 1.80 6.19
C ALA A 26 4.74 3.31 6.44
N GLU A 27 5.93 3.90 6.58
CA GLU A 27 6.10 5.35 6.73
C GLU A 27 5.58 6.10 5.50
N TRP A 28 5.94 5.64 4.31
CA TRP A 28 5.45 6.24 3.07
C TRP A 28 3.95 6.10 2.89
N LEU A 29 3.36 4.95 3.27
CA LEU A 29 1.92 4.79 3.23
C LEU A 29 1.23 5.79 4.17
N TRP A 30 1.77 5.98 5.37
CA TRP A 30 1.26 6.96 6.32
C TRP A 30 1.35 8.39 5.76
N GLU A 31 2.50 8.80 5.22
CA GLU A 31 2.70 10.12 4.64
C GLU A 31 1.74 10.38 3.47
N ALA A 32 1.56 9.39 2.59
CA ALA A 32 0.65 9.47 1.46
C ALA A 32 -0.80 9.71 1.91
N LEU A 33 -1.26 8.95 2.90
CA LEU A 33 -2.63 9.06 3.43
C LEU A 33 -2.83 10.38 4.18
N TYR A 34 -1.83 10.81 4.96
CA TYR A 34 -1.85 12.08 5.67
C TYR A 34 -1.94 13.25 4.70
N ALA A 35 -1.03 13.30 3.72
CA ALA A 35 -1.01 14.36 2.71
C ALA A 35 -2.32 14.39 1.91
N LEU A 36 -2.81 13.23 1.46
CA LEU A 36 -4.10 13.15 0.77
C LEU A 36 -5.23 13.72 1.62
N GLY A 37 -5.31 13.36 2.89
CA GLY A 37 -6.34 13.86 3.81
C GLY A 37 -6.29 15.38 3.99
N GLU A 38 -5.11 15.92 4.27
CA GLU A 38 -4.91 17.38 4.46
C GLU A 38 -5.31 18.16 3.21
N HIS A 39 -4.87 17.72 2.02
CA HIS A 39 -5.16 18.43 0.78
C HIS A 39 -6.64 18.35 0.42
N VAL A 40 -7.27 17.18 0.60
CA VAL A 40 -8.72 17.01 0.39
C VAL A 40 -9.51 17.88 1.36
N ALA A 41 -9.14 17.91 2.64
CA ALA A 41 -9.81 18.72 3.65
C ALA A 41 -9.68 20.23 3.39
N ALA A 42 -8.52 20.67 2.91
CA ALA A 42 -8.29 22.06 2.54
C ALA A 42 -8.86 22.43 1.16
N GLY A 43 -9.42 21.46 0.40
CA GLY A 43 -9.95 21.69 -0.95
C GLY A 43 -8.88 22.10 -1.96
N VAL A 44 -7.63 21.75 -1.69
CA VAL A 44 -6.48 22.07 -2.55
C VAL A 44 -6.07 20.87 -3.38
N LYS A 45 -5.28 21.14 -4.42
CA LYS A 45 -4.74 20.09 -5.29
C LYS A 45 -3.78 19.21 -4.50
N VAL A 46 -3.98 17.88 -4.55
CA VAL A 46 -3.02 16.91 -4.02
C VAL A 46 -1.73 17.01 -4.83
N GLU A 47 -0.61 17.26 -4.14
CA GLU A 47 0.70 17.32 -4.77
C GLU A 47 1.14 15.95 -5.31
N THR A 48 1.97 15.98 -6.35
CA THR A 48 2.55 14.76 -6.91
C THR A 48 3.58 14.17 -5.96
N MET A 49 3.41 12.88 -5.68
CA MET A 49 4.33 12.09 -4.88
C MET A 49 5.71 11.94 -5.55
N PRO A 50 6.81 11.82 -4.78
CA PRO A 50 8.11 11.37 -5.30
C PRO A 50 8.00 10.06 -6.09
N SER A 51 8.81 9.90 -7.14
CA SER A 51 8.67 8.77 -8.07
C SER A 51 8.94 7.41 -7.42
N ASP A 52 9.94 7.33 -6.55
CA ASP A 52 10.29 6.14 -5.78
C ASP A 52 9.17 5.71 -4.84
N MET A 53 8.58 6.68 -4.14
CA MET A 53 7.43 6.49 -3.27
C MET A 53 6.20 6.05 -4.06
N SER A 54 5.95 6.69 -5.22
CA SER A 54 4.84 6.35 -6.11
C SER A 54 4.98 4.93 -6.69
N GLU A 55 6.18 4.54 -7.11
CA GLU A 55 6.44 3.20 -7.65
C GLU A 55 6.25 2.12 -6.58
N ARG A 56 6.79 2.37 -5.38
CA ARG A 56 6.72 1.42 -4.26
C ARG A 56 5.29 1.25 -3.75
N LEU A 57 4.59 2.35 -3.49
CA LEU A 57 3.19 2.30 -3.07
C LEU A 57 2.28 1.79 -4.19
N GLY A 58 2.55 2.14 -5.45
CA GLY A 58 1.84 1.60 -6.60
C GLY A 58 1.96 0.07 -6.70
N SER A 59 3.16 -0.48 -6.50
CA SER A 59 3.39 -1.92 -6.45
C SER A 59 2.60 -2.58 -5.31
N PHE A 60 2.65 -2.00 -4.11
CA PHE A 60 1.87 -2.47 -2.96
C PHE A 60 0.36 -2.46 -3.24
N MET A 61 -0.19 -1.35 -3.72
CA MET A 61 -1.62 -1.22 -4.05
C MET A 61 -2.04 -2.20 -5.16
N GLY A 62 -1.16 -2.46 -6.12
CA GLY A 62 -1.38 -3.46 -7.16
C GLY A 62 -1.46 -4.88 -6.61
N GLN A 63 -0.62 -5.24 -5.64
CA GLN A 63 -0.70 -6.53 -4.95
C GLN A 63 -1.99 -6.65 -4.14
N LEU A 64 -2.34 -5.61 -3.37
CA LEU A 64 -3.58 -5.57 -2.61
C LEU A 64 -4.81 -5.72 -3.51
N SER A 65 -4.85 -5.00 -4.63
CA SER A 65 -5.95 -5.09 -5.59
C SER A 65 -6.11 -6.50 -6.15
N LYS A 66 -5.01 -7.17 -6.52
CA LYS A 66 -5.07 -8.56 -7.02
C LYS A 66 -5.67 -9.51 -5.98
N VAL A 67 -5.24 -9.39 -4.72
CA VAL A 67 -5.71 -10.26 -3.63
C VAL A 67 -7.18 -10.01 -3.29
N VAL A 68 -7.60 -8.75 -3.30
CA VAL A 68 -9.01 -8.38 -3.06
C VAL A 68 -9.91 -8.90 -4.17
N HIS A 69 -9.54 -8.71 -5.44
CA HIS A 69 -10.36 -9.16 -6.57
C HIS A 69 -10.28 -10.68 -6.81
N SER A 70 -9.23 -11.37 -6.36
CA SER A 70 -9.21 -12.84 -6.41
C SER A 70 -10.27 -13.49 -5.52
N ARG A 71 -10.77 -12.77 -4.50
CA ARG A 71 -11.91 -13.21 -3.68
C ARG A 71 -13.24 -13.20 -4.45
N ASP A 72 -13.38 -12.28 -5.41
CA ASP A 72 -14.64 -12.07 -6.14
C ASP A 72 -14.77 -13.01 -7.36
N GLY A 73 -13.70 -13.71 -7.74
CA GLY A 73 -13.65 -14.63 -8.89
C GLY A 73 -14.03 -16.09 -8.59
N ASP A 74 -14.43 -16.40 -7.35
CA ASP A 74 -14.75 -17.77 -6.88
C ASP A 74 -16.28 -18.01 -6.75
N SER A 75 -17.08 -17.29 -7.55
CA SER A 75 -18.56 -17.43 -7.61
C SER A 75 -19.05 -18.13 -8.88
#